data_AF-A0A0D6KGJ6-F1
#
_entry.id   AF-A0A0D6KGJ6-F1
#
_cell.length_a   1.000
_cell.length_b   1.000
_cell.length_c   1.000
_cell.angle_alpha   90.00
_cell.angle_beta   90.00
_cell.angle_gamma   90.00
#
_symmetry.space_group_name_H-M   'P 1'
#
loop_
_entity.id
_entity.type
_entity.pdbx_description
1 polymer ?
#
loop_
_entity_poly.entity_id
_entity_poly.type
_entity_poly.pdbx_seq_one_letter_code
_entity_poly.pdbx_strand_id
1 'polypeptide(L)'
;WWYFLDNPEVPPDNNQAERSLRLAVTKRKVSGGSRSMERFQHTANLLTVVQTCRRQSLSVIDFFVQALIADSINSQSRPSLVPQF
;
A
#
# COMPACT_ATOMS: atom_id res chain seq x y z
N TRP A 1 3.69 25.38 -5.99
CA TRP A 1 3.55 25.95 -4.63
C TRP A 1 4.61 25.32 -3.75
N TRP A 2 5.39 26.12 -3.02
CA TRP A 2 6.46 25.65 -2.13
C TRP A 2 5.93 25.50 -0.69
N TYR A 3 5.08 24.50 -0.44
CA TYR A 3 4.34 24.36 0.84
C TYR A 3 5.21 24.28 2.10
N PHE A 4 6.45 23.80 1.98
CA PHE A 4 7.40 23.74 3.09
C PHE A 4 7.91 25.12 3.56
N LEU A 5 7.69 26.19 2.78
CA LEU A 5 7.99 27.56 3.23
C LEU A 5 7.02 28.01 4.32
N ASP A 6 5.78 27.55 4.24
CA ASP A 6 4.71 27.91 5.18
C ASP A 6 4.53 26.86 6.29
N ASN A 7 4.98 25.61 6.06
CA ASN A 7 4.76 24.45 6.95
C ASN A 7 6.09 23.72 7.21
N PRO A 8 6.83 24.07 8.29
CA PRO A 8 8.16 23.50 8.59
C PRO A 8 8.18 21.98 8.78
N GLU A 9 7.04 21.38 9.12
CA GLU A 9 6.87 19.94 9.26
C GLU A 9 6.85 19.17 7.93
N VAL A 10 6.63 19.88 6.80
CA VAL A 10 6.65 19.30 5.46
C VAL A 10 8.10 19.33 4.94
N PRO A 11 8.71 18.17 4.64
CA PRO A 11 10.07 18.14 4.08
C PRO A 11 10.15 18.89 2.74
N PRO A 12 11.28 19.55 2.42
CA PRO A 12 11.49 20.22 1.14
C PRO A 12 11.83 19.24 -0.01
N ASP A 13 11.60 17.94 0.19
CA ASP A 13 11.96 16.88 -0.74
C ASP A 13 10.76 15.96 -1.07
N ASN A 14 10.91 15.17 -2.13
CA ASN A 14 9.89 14.23 -2.61
C ASN A 14 10.16 12.78 -2.18
N ASN A 15 11.08 12.55 -1.22
CA ASN A 15 11.58 11.21 -0.90
C ASN A 15 10.45 10.27 -0.47
N GLN A 16 9.45 10.78 0.25
CA GLN A 16 8.32 9.99 0.71
C GLN A 16 7.48 9.48 -0.46
N ALA A 17 7.16 10.34 -1.44
CA ALA A 17 6.38 9.92 -2.60
C ALA A 17 7.19 8.95 -3.48
N GLU A 18 8.47 9.23 -3.71
CA GLU A 18 9.34 8.35 -4.50
C GLU A 18 9.49 6.97 -3.87
N ARG A 19 9.73 6.89 -2.55
CA ARG A 19 9.78 5.62 -1.81
C ARG A 19 8.49 4.82 -1.94
N SER A 20 7.36 5.53 -1.97
CA SER A 20 6.03 4.91 -2.12
C SER A 20 5.81 4.39 -3.53
N LEU A 21 6.28 5.08 -4.57
CA LEU A 21 6.11 4.61 -5.94
C LEU A 21 7.12 3.51 -6.34
N ARG A 22 8.30 3.49 -5.70
CA ARG A 22 9.42 2.62 -6.08
C ARG A 22 9.05 1.14 -6.19
N LEU A 23 8.29 0.62 -5.23
CA LEU A 23 7.89 -0.80 -5.25
C LEU A 23 7.04 -1.12 -6.49
N ALA A 24 6.07 -0.27 -6.81
CA ALA A 24 5.18 -0.47 -7.97
C ALA A 24 5.95 -0.38 -9.30
N VAL A 25 6.85 0.61 -9.41
CA VAL A 25 7.68 0.81 -10.62
C VAL A 25 8.64 -0.37 -10.81
N THR A 26 9.34 -0.81 -9.76
CA THR A 26 10.23 -1.97 -9.82
C THR A 26 9.45 -3.24 -10.18
N LYS A 27 8.30 -3.47 -9.55
CA LYS A 27 7.43 -4.62 -9.88
C LYS A 27 7.04 -4.63 -11.35
N ARG A 28 6.60 -3.48 -11.89
CA ARG A 28 6.23 -3.36 -13.32
C ARG A 28 7.43 -3.62 -14.23
N LYS A 29 8.60 -3.07 -13.88
CA LYS A 29 9.85 -3.25 -14.65
C LYS A 29 10.26 -4.72 -14.71
N VAL A 30 10.25 -5.41 -13.58
CA VAL A 30 10.68 -6.82 -13.49
C VAL A 30 9.65 -7.77 -14.10
N SER A 31 8.35 -7.54 -13.88
CA SER A 31 7.29 -8.46 -14.30
C SER A 31 6.68 -8.14 -15.67
N GLY A 32 7.08 -7.06 -16.33
CA GLY A 32 6.48 -6.59 -17.60
C GLY A 32 5.05 -6.01 -17.50
N GLY A 33 4.45 -5.96 -16.31
CA GLY A 33 3.07 -5.50 -16.12
C GLY A 33 1.99 -6.49 -16.59
N SER A 34 0.78 -6.00 -16.84
CA SER A 34 -0.34 -6.77 -17.40
C SER A 34 -0.83 -6.16 -18.72
N ARG A 35 -1.62 -6.91 -19.49
CA ARG A 35 -2.34 -6.38 -20.67
C ARG A 35 -3.83 -6.11 -20.39
N SER A 36 -4.31 -6.47 -19.20
CA SER A 36 -5.68 -6.22 -18.74
C SER A 36 -5.67 -5.18 -17.62
N MET A 37 -6.60 -4.22 -17.72
CA MET A 37 -6.81 -3.21 -16.68
C MET A 37 -7.22 -3.84 -15.34
N GLU A 38 -8.05 -4.88 -15.39
CA GLU A 38 -8.50 -5.61 -14.20
C GLU A 38 -7.31 -6.22 -13.43
N ARG A 39 -6.39 -6.88 -14.16
CA ARG A 39 -5.19 -7.46 -13.54
C ARG A 39 -4.22 -6.39 -13.01
N PHE A 40 -4.19 -5.21 -13.63
CA PHE A 40 -3.47 -4.06 -13.07
C PHE A 40 -4.11 -3.61 -11.76
N GLN A 41 -5.44 -3.52 -11.69
CA GLN A 41 -6.15 -3.14 -10.47
C GLN A 41 -5.88 -4.15 -9.34
N HIS A 42 -5.91 -5.46 -9.62
CA HIS A 42 -5.56 -6.47 -8.62
C HIS A 42 -4.12 -6.30 -8.09
N THR A 43 -3.16 -6.04 -8.98
CA THR A 43 -1.78 -5.75 -8.58
C THR A 43 -1.70 -4.48 -7.73
N ALA A 44 -2.43 -3.42 -8.11
CA ALA A 44 -2.47 -2.16 -7.38
C ALA A 44 -3.02 -2.37 -5.97
N ASN A 45 -4.12 -3.11 -5.81
CA ASN A 45 -4.73 -3.42 -4.52
C ASN A 45 -3.74 -4.17 -3.59
N LEU A 46 -3.02 -5.17 -4.12
CA LEU A 46 -1.99 -5.88 -3.35
C LEU A 46 -0.85 -4.96 -2.91
N LEU A 47 -0.38 -4.09 -3.80
CA LEU A 47 0.67 -3.12 -3.47
C LEU A 47 0.21 -2.11 -2.42
N THR A 48 -1.05 -1.68 -2.46
CA THR A 48 -1.66 -0.81 -1.44
C THR A 48 -1.62 -1.48 -0.06
N VAL A 49 -2.06 -2.73 0.05
CA VAL A 49 -2.00 -3.50 1.30
C VAL A 49 -0.56 -3.59 1.81
N VAL A 50 0.36 -4.04 0.96
CA VAL A 50 1.77 -4.23 1.33
C VAL A 50 2.41 -2.93 1.82
N GLN A 51 2.19 -1.82 1.11
CA GLN A 51 2.79 -0.54 1.46
C GLN A 51 2.18 0.05 2.73
N THR A 52 0.87 -0.10 2.91
CA THR A 52 0.18 0.40 4.09
C THR A 52 0.63 -0.35 5.34
N CYS A 53 0.67 -1.69 5.30
CA CYS A 53 1.19 -2.49 6.41
C CYS A 53 2.63 -2.11 6.75
N ARG A 54 3.52 -1.96 5.75
CA ARG A 54 4.91 -1.53 5.96
C ARG A 54 5.02 -0.15 6.61
N ARG A 55 4.17 0.81 6.22
CA ARG A 55 4.14 2.15 6.82
C ARG A 55 3.66 2.14 8.26
N GLN A 56 2.77 1.22 8.60
CA GLN A 56 2.21 1.04 9.94
C GLN A 56 3.03 0.07 10.81
N SER A 57 4.18 -0.41 10.32
CA SER A 57 4.99 -1.43 11.00
C SER A 57 4.24 -2.73 11.30
N LEU A 58 3.26 -3.07 10.45
CA LEU A 58 2.48 -4.31 10.53
C LEU A 58 3.08 -5.41 9.64
N SER A 59 2.95 -6.65 10.10
CA SER A 59 3.29 -7.83 9.30
C SER A 59 2.31 -7.99 8.14
N VAL A 60 2.84 -7.91 6.92
CA VAL A 60 2.06 -8.09 5.68
C VAL A 60 1.46 -9.50 5.61
N ILE A 61 2.23 -10.51 6.02
CA ILE A 61 1.79 -11.92 5.97
C ILE A 61 0.66 -12.14 6.96
N ASP A 62 0.80 -11.67 8.19
CA ASP A 62 -0.24 -11.85 9.21
C ASP A 62 -1.54 -11.12 8.81
N PHE A 63 -1.43 -9.94 8.19
CA PHE A 63 -2.59 -9.24 7.65
C PHE A 63 -3.32 -10.07 6.59
N PHE A 64 -2.59 -10.68 5.64
CA PHE A 64 -3.21 -11.54 4.62
C PHE A 64 -3.82 -12.80 5.24
N VAL A 65 -3.16 -13.43 6.21
CA VAL A 65 -3.70 -14.59 6.93
C VAL A 65 -5.02 -14.22 7.61
N GLN A 66 -5.06 -13.10 8.34
CA GLN A 66 -6.29 -12.62 8.99
C GLN A 66 -7.40 -12.32 7.97
N ALA A 67 -7.06 -11.69 6.84
CA ALA A 67 -8.02 -11.38 5.79
C ALA A 67 -8.62 -12.64 5.15
N LEU A 68 -7.79 -13.64 4.85
CA LEU A 68 -8.22 -14.92 4.28
C LEU A 68 -9.06 -15.74 5.26
N ILE A 69 -8.67 -15.79 6.53
CA ILE A 69 -9.45 -16.45 7.58
C ILE A 69 -10.83 -15.79 7.71
N ALA A 70 -10.88 -14.45 7.85
CA ALA A 70 -12.13 -13.71 7.96
C ALA A 70 -13.07 -13.95 6.76
N ASP A 71 -12.51 -14.04 5.55
CA ASP A 71 -13.29 -14.32 4.35
C ASP A 71 -13.83 -15.76 4.32
N SER A 72 -13.00 -16.75 4.67
CA SER A 72 -13.40 -18.17 4.68
C SER A 72 -14.54 -18.51 5.63
N ILE A 73 -14.65 -17.79 6.75
CA ILE A 73 -15.70 -18.00 7.75
C ILE A 73 -16.87 -17.02 7.60
N ASN A 74 -16.92 -16.24 6.51
CA ASN A 74 -17.91 -15.17 6.27
C ASN A 74 -18.05 -14.20 7.46
N SER A 75 -16.93 -13.89 8.14
CA SER A 75 -16.94 -13.00 9.29
C SER A 75 -17.18 -11.55 8.89
N GLN A 76 -17.96 -10.83 9.70
CA GLN A 76 -18.16 -9.38 9.51
C GLN A 76 -16.91 -8.57 9.93
N SER A 77 -16.09 -9.09 10.84
CA SER A 77 -14.89 -8.41 11.34
C SER A 77 -13.66 -8.72 10.48
N ARG A 78 -13.51 -7.99 9.36
CA ARG A 78 -12.31 -8.04 8.50
C ARG A 78 -11.20 -7.13 9.05
N PRO A 79 -9.91 -7.49 8.91
CA PRO A 79 -8.83 -6.60 9.32
C PRO A 79 -8.86 -5.31 8.50
N SER A 80 -8.66 -4.18 9.17
CA SER A 80 -8.67 -2.85 8.55
C SER A 80 -7.27 -2.34 8.29
N LEU A 81 -7.07 -1.66 7.17
CA LEU A 81 -5.86 -0.88 6.88
C LEU A 81 -5.94 0.55 7.39
N VAL A 82 -7.12 0.99 7.85
CA VAL A 82 -7.31 2.33 8.41
C VAL A 82 -6.86 2.31 9.87
N PRO A 83 -5.90 3.18 10.27
CA PRO A 83 -5.49 3.28 11.66
C PRO A 83 -6.66 3.63 12.58
N GLN A 84 -6.72 3.01 13.75
CA GLN A 84 -7.62 3.43 14.83
C GLN A 84 -6.87 4.46 15.67
N PHE A 85 -7.39 5.69 15.72
CA PHE A 85 -6.85 6.80 16.51
C PHE A 85 -7.59 6.93 17.84
#